data_AF-A0A1I0BHC3-F1
#
_entry.id   AF-A0A1I0BHC3-F1
#
_cell.length_a   1.000
_cell.length_b   1.000
_cell.length_c   1.000
_cell.angle_alpha   90.00
_cell.angle_beta   90.00
_cell.angle_gamma   90.00
#
_symmetry.space_group_name_H-M   'P 1'
#
loop_
_entity.id
_entity.type
_entity.pdbx_description
1 polymer ?
#
loop_
_entity_poly.entity_id
_entity_poly.type
_entity_poly.pdbx_seq_one_letter_code
_entity_poly.pdbx_strand_id
1 'polypeptide(L)'
;MQTLLKLLVGLFDALVVLFMSVSRGLGLSYAELNILVYCGLVPLGWLGLVVLRQRRYKWLLLAGTLALVGFAWLLRQPGSTGQGFYNYNIRLLEQLGRTTGLGYVLVSLLMGVLIPAVAAGLLLLVPRRRALLLWAGLLALLLAYFWLGTRLA
;
A
#
# COMPACT_ATOMS: atom_id res chain seq x y z
N MET A 1 15.99 -24.85 2.94
CA MET A 1 15.25 -24.12 1.89
C MET A 1 13.74 -24.41 1.91
N GLN A 2 13.30 -25.67 1.97
CA GLN A 2 11.88 -26.03 1.99
C GLN A 2 11.10 -25.47 3.20
N THR A 3 11.71 -25.36 4.38
CA THR A 3 11.06 -24.81 5.58
C THR A 3 10.76 -23.31 5.44
N LEU A 4 11.73 -22.53 4.95
CA LEU A 4 11.56 -21.09 4.70
C LEU A 4 10.45 -20.85 3.67
N LEU A 5 10.40 -21.67 2.62
CA LEU A 5 9.38 -21.59 1.58
C LEU A 5 7.97 -21.81 2.14
N LYS A 6 7.79 -22.87 2.95
CA LYS A 6 6.51 -23.15 3.61
C LYS A 6 6.07 -22.01 4.53
N LEU A 7 7.02 -21.39 5.24
CA LEU A 7 6.73 -20.23 6.09
C LEU A 7 6.28 -19.01 5.28
N LEU A 8 6.94 -18.71 4.16
CA LEU A 8 6.57 -17.57 3.31
C LEU A 8 5.18 -17.75 2.68
N VAL A 9 4.88 -18.95 2.18
CA VAL A 9 3.56 -19.26 1.63
C VAL A 9 2.49 -19.18 2.72
N GLY A 10 2.73 -19.79 3.89
CA GLY A 10 1.79 -19.72 5.01
C GLY A 10 1.55 -18.29 5.52
N LEU A 11 2.58 -17.44 5.54
CA LEU A 11 2.44 -16.02 5.88
C LEU A 11 1.58 -15.28 4.84
N PHE A 12 1.84 -15.52 3.56
CA PHE A 12 1.06 -14.90 2.48
C PHE A 12 -0.40 -15.30 2.56
N ASP A 13 -0.70 -16.58 2.73
CA ASP A 13 -2.07 -17.09 2.86
C ASP A 13 -2.78 -16.49 4.08
N ALA A 14 -2.10 -16.39 5.22
CA ALA A 14 -2.65 -15.76 6.42
C ALA A 14 -2.98 -14.28 6.20
N LEU A 15 -2.11 -13.54 5.50
CA LEU A 15 -2.36 -12.14 5.14
C LEU A 15 -3.55 -12.01 4.19
N VAL A 16 -3.67 -12.88 3.19
CA VAL A 16 -4.82 -12.91 2.26
C VAL A 16 -6.11 -13.18 3.02
N VAL A 17 -6.12 -14.17 3.91
CA VAL A 17 -7.28 -14.50 4.75
C VAL A 17 -7.68 -13.33 5.64
N LEU A 18 -6.71 -12.64 6.26
CA LEU A 18 -6.95 -11.44 7.04
C LEU A 18 -7.58 -10.33 6.16
N PHE A 19 -7.00 -10.07 4.99
CA PHE A 19 -7.52 -9.09 4.04
C PHE A 19 -8.95 -9.40 3.60
N MET A 20 -9.24 -10.65 3.25
CA MET A 20 -10.58 -11.10 2.86
C MET A 20 -11.59 -10.95 4.01
N SER A 21 -11.15 -11.12 5.26
CA SER A 21 -12.00 -10.95 6.44
C SER A 21 -12.30 -9.47 6.70
N VAL A 22 -11.30 -8.60 6.59
CA VAL A 22 -11.46 -7.14 6.70
C VAL A 22 -12.32 -6.60 5.55
N SER A 23 -12.10 -7.07 4.32
CA SER A 23 -12.86 -6.69 3.12
C SER A 23 -14.35 -6.97 3.31
N ARG A 24 -14.70 -8.17 3.78
CA ARG A 24 -16.09 -8.52 4.13
C ARG A 24 -16.65 -7.65 5.25
N GLY A 25 -15.88 -7.39 6.31
CA GLY A 25 -16.30 -6.54 7.42
C GLY A 25 -16.57 -5.09 7.02
N LEU A 26 -15.88 -4.57 6.01
CA LEU A 26 -16.01 -3.19 5.51
C LEU A 26 -16.94 -3.05 4.30
N GLY A 27 -17.49 -4.16 3.79
CA GLY A 27 -18.30 -4.19 2.57
C GLY A 27 -17.53 -3.70 1.33
N LEU A 28 -16.22 -3.92 1.29
CA LEU A 28 -15.34 -3.54 0.17
C LEU A 28 -14.94 -4.80 -0.60
N SER A 29 -14.70 -4.68 -1.90
CA SER A 29 -14.01 -5.76 -2.64
C SER A 29 -12.56 -5.90 -2.17
N TYR A 30 -11.95 -7.06 -2.41
CA TYR A 30 -10.53 -7.27 -2.10
C TYR A 30 -9.66 -6.23 -2.82
N ALA A 31 -9.97 -5.92 -4.08
CA ALA A 31 -9.29 -4.91 -4.88
C ALA A 31 -9.38 -3.52 -4.24
N GLU A 32 -10.58 -3.09 -3.85
CA GLU A 32 -10.79 -1.80 -3.18
C GLU A 32 -10.02 -1.70 -1.87
N LEU A 33 -10.06 -2.74 -1.03
CA LEU A 33 -9.32 -2.76 0.22
C LEU A 33 -7.80 -2.71 -0.02
N ASN A 34 -7.31 -3.46 -1.01
CA ASN A 34 -5.89 -3.46 -1.38
C ASN A 34 -5.42 -2.06 -1.75
N ILE A 35 -6.18 -1.36 -2.60
CA ILE A 35 -5.89 0.02 -3.00
C ILE A 35 -5.95 0.97 -1.81
N LEU A 36 -6.98 0.87 -0.98
CA LEU A 36 -7.15 1.73 0.18
C LEU A 36 -6.01 1.56 1.19
N VAL A 37 -5.55 0.33 1.41
CA VAL A 37 -4.41 0.06 2.29
C VAL A 37 -3.13 0.62 1.72
N TYR A 38 -2.77 0.22 0.49
CA TYR A 38 -1.44 0.53 -0.05
C TYR A 38 -1.32 1.96 -0.57
N CYS A 39 -2.37 2.51 -1.17
CA CYS A 39 -2.35 3.87 -1.70
C CYS A 39 -2.82 4.92 -0.69
N GLY A 40 -3.48 4.50 0.39
CA GLY A 40 -4.08 5.39 1.37
C GLY A 40 -3.49 5.26 2.76
N LEU A 41 -3.74 4.14 3.43
CA LEU A 41 -3.36 3.91 4.82
C LEU A 41 -1.84 3.88 5.03
N VAL A 42 -1.09 3.24 4.14
CA VAL A 42 0.37 3.16 4.24
C VAL A 42 1.01 4.56 4.16
N PRO A 43 0.73 5.39 3.13
CA PRO A 43 1.22 6.77 3.09
C PRO A 43 0.75 7.63 4.28
N LEU A 44 -0.48 7.43 4.76
CA LEU A 44 -1.00 8.13 5.93
C LEU A 44 -0.28 7.71 7.21
N GLY A 45 0.06 6.42 7.35
CA GLY A 45 0.86 5.89 8.44
C GLY A 45 2.25 6.50 8.46
N TRP A 46 2.91 6.60 7.29
CA TRP A 46 4.18 7.30 7.15
C TRP A 46 4.08 8.79 7.53
N LEU A 47 3.00 9.47 7.13
CA LEU A 47 2.75 10.85 7.55
C LEU A 47 2.57 10.95 9.08
N GLY A 48 1.89 9.97 9.69
CA GLY A 48 1.77 9.83 11.13
C GLY A 48 3.14 9.80 11.83
N LEU A 49 4.11 9.07 11.28
CA LEU A 49 5.49 9.05 11.80
C LEU A 49 6.17 10.43 11.67
N VAL A 50 5.99 11.12 10.55
CA VAL A 50 6.52 12.48 10.36
C VAL A 50 5.92 13.44 11.39
N VAL A 51 4.61 13.37 11.62
CA VAL A 51 3.87 14.24 12.54
C VAL A 51 4.21 13.93 14.00
N LEU A 52 4.42 12.66 14.34
CA LEU A 52 4.91 12.25 15.65
C LEU A 52 6.23 12.95 15.98
N ARG A 53 7.13 13.05 14.99
CA ARG A 53 8.43 13.72 15.12
C ARG A 53 8.35 15.24 14.99
N GLN A 54 7.34 15.78 14.32
CA GLN A 54 7.12 17.20 14.05
C GLN A 54 5.64 17.58 14.12
N ARG A 55 5.16 17.84 15.34
CA ARG A 55 3.74 18.11 15.64
C ARG A 55 3.14 19.30 14.89
N ARG A 56 3.96 20.24 14.40
CA ARG A 56 3.51 21.37 13.57
C ARG A 56 2.75 20.93 12.31
N TYR A 57 2.98 19.70 11.83
CA TYR A 57 2.33 19.14 10.66
C TYR A 57 1.03 18.37 10.95
N LYS A 58 0.49 18.45 12.17
CA LYS A 58 -0.77 17.77 12.54
C LYS A 58 -1.93 18.05 11.58
N TRP A 59 -1.98 19.24 10.99
CA TRP A 59 -3.00 19.61 10.02
C TRP A 59 -2.86 18.87 8.69
N LEU A 60 -1.64 18.51 8.29
CA LEU A 60 -1.43 17.63 7.13
C LEU A 60 -1.98 16.23 7.40
N LEU A 61 -1.84 15.72 8.63
CA LEU A 61 -2.42 14.43 8.99
C LEU A 61 -3.95 14.46 8.92
N LEU A 62 -4.56 15.54 9.42
CA LEU A 62 -6.00 15.72 9.32
C LEU A 62 -6.45 15.79 7.86
N ALA A 63 -5.79 16.61 7.04
CA ALA A 63 -6.07 16.71 5.61
C ALA A 63 -5.91 15.36 4.89
N GLY A 64 -4.85 14.61 5.19
CA GLY A 64 -4.62 13.27 4.64
C GLY A 64 -5.68 12.26 5.07
N THR A 65 -6.16 12.35 6.32
CA THR A 65 -7.24 11.49 6.82
C THR A 65 -8.55 11.79 6.11
N LEU A 66 -8.89 13.07 5.93
CA LEU A 66 -10.07 13.49 5.17
C LEU A 66 -9.97 13.07 3.70
N ALA A 67 -8.80 13.23 3.09
CA ALA A 67 -8.55 12.77 1.72
C ALA A 67 -8.70 11.25 1.59
N LEU A 68 -8.24 10.48 2.57
CA LEU A 68 -8.42 9.02 2.60
C LEU A 68 -9.90 8.63 2.68
N VAL A 69 -10.69 9.31 3.50
CA VAL A 69 -12.15 9.08 3.59
C VAL A 69 -12.81 9.39 2.24
N GLY A 70 -12.48 10.52 1.62
CA GLY A 70 -12.98 10.87 0.28
C GLY A 70 -12.57 9.85 -0.78
N PHE A 71 -11.33 9.37 -0.75
CA PHE A 71 -10.82 8.36 -1.66
C PHE A 71 -11.52 7.00 -1.46
N ALA A 72 -11.75 6.59 -0.22
CA ALA A 72 -12.51 5.39 0.10
C ALA A 72 -13.95 5.46 -0.43
N TRP A 73 -14.57 6.64 -0.33
CA TRP A 73 -15.90 6.89 -0.88
C TRP A 73 -15.93 6.78 -2.41
N LEU A 74 -14.92 7.33 -3.10
CA LEU A 74 -14.79 7.24 -4.55
C LEU A 74 -14.62 5.80 -5.04
N LEU A 75 -13.82 5.00 -4.33
CA LEU A 75 -13.60 3.58 -4.69
C LEU A 75 -14.87 2.74 -4.60
N ARG A 76 -15.80 3.07 -3.69
CA ARG A 76 -17.09 2.38 -3.53
C ARG A 76 -18.09 2.64 -4.65
N GLN A 77 -17.82 3.59 -5.55
CA GLN A 77 -18.77 3.92 -6.61
C GLN A 77 -18.75 2.85 -7.73
N PRO A 78 -19.92 2.50 -8.30
CA PRO A 78 -19.97 1.58 -9.44
C PRO A 78 -19.17 2.13 -10.62
N GLY A 79 -18.33 1.29 -11.24
CA GLY A 79 -17.46 1.70 -12.34
C GLY A 79 -16.19 2.47 -11.92
N SER A 80 -15.86 2.48 -10.62
CA SER A 80 -14.60 3.06 -10.14
C SER A 80 -13.38 2.34 -10.74
N THR A 81 -12.28 3.07 -10.92
CA THR A 81 -10.98 2.62 -11.46
C THR A 81 -10.29 1.53 -10.62
N GLY A 82 -10.92 1.06 -9.53
CA GLY A 82 -10.34 0.14 -8.56
C GLY A 82 -9.98 -1.22 -9.16
N GLN A 83 -10.90 -1.86 -9.87
CA GLN A 83 -10.63 -3.20 -10.41
C GLN A 83 -9.57 -3.17 -11.52
N GLY A 84 -9.59 -2.15 -12.37
CA GLY A 84 -8.59 -1.96 -13.43
C GLY A 84 -7.19 -1.79 -12.85
N PHE A 85 -7.02 -0.83 -11.94
CA PHE A 85 -5.73 -0.59 -11.28
C PHE A 85 -5.23 -1.82 -10.51
N TYR A 86 -6.13 -2.56 -9.84
CA TYR A 86 -5.79 -3.80 -9.17
C TYR A 86 -5.29 -4.88 -10.13
N ASN A 87 -5.97 -5.07 -11.27
CA ASN A 87 -5.52 -6.01 -12.30
C ASN A 87 -4.18 -5.61 -12.91
N TYR A 88 -3.92 -4.31 -13.07
CA TYR A 88 -2.60 -3.81 -13.49
C TYR A 88 -1.51 -4.16 -12.46
N ASN A 89 -1.80 -3.98 -11.16
CA ASN A 89 -0.87 -4.36 -10.08
C ASN A 89 -0.54 -5.86 -10.10
N ILE A 90 -1.54 -6.72 -10.24
CA ILE A 90 -1.30 -8.18 -10.33
C ILE A 90 -0.38 -8.49 -11.49
N ARG A 91 -0.69 -7.96 -12.69
CA ARG A 91 0.13 -8.19 -13.90
C ARG A 91 1.58 -7.78 -13.70
N LEU A 92 1.84 -6.64 -13.06
CA LEU A 92 3.20 -6.21 -12.73
C LEU A 92 3.89 -7.14 -11.73
N LEU A 93 3.19 -7.55 -10.66
CA LEU A 93 3.75 -8.46 -9.65
C LEU A 93 4.08 -9.82 -10.26
N GLU A 94 3.23 -10.33 -11.16
CA GLU A 94 3.48 -11.56 -11.91
C GLU A 94 4.69 -11.42 -12.85
N GLN A 95 4.81 -10.31 -13.57
CA GLN A 95 5.96 -10.03 -14.44
C GLN A 95 7.27 -9.96 -13.65
N LEU A 96 7.27 -9.24 -12.52
CA LEU A 96 8.43 -9.15 -11.62
C LEU A 96 8.75 -10.50 -10.97
N GLY A 97 7.73 -11.31 -10.69
CA GLY A 97 7.84 -12.69 -10.20
C GLY A 97 8.21 -13.72 -11.28
N ARG A 98 8.53 -13.26 -12.51
CA ARG A 98 8.86 -14.11 -13.67
C ARG A 98 7.81 -15.17 -13.95
N THR A 99 6.53 -14.82 -13.80
CA THR A 99 5.34 -15.67 -14.00
C THR A 99 5.33 -16.98 -13.22
N THR A 100 6.16 -17.11 -12.19
CA THR A 100 6.13 -18.26 -11.27
C THR A 100 5.26 -17.94 -10.06
N GLY A 101 4.47 -18.92 -9.58
CA GLY A 101 3.65 -18.74 -8.38
C GLY A 101 4.49 -18.36 -7.14
N LEU A 102 5.68 -18.94 -7.00
CA LEU A 102 6.61 -18.61 -5.91
C LEU A 102 7.23 -17.22 -6.05
N GLY A 103 7.61 -16.82 -7.27
CA GLY A 103 8.13 -15.48 -7.53
C GLY A 103 7.09 -14.42 -7.25
N TYR A 104 5.83 -14.65 -7.63
CA TYR A 104 4.71 -13.78 -7.29
C TYR A 104 4.54 -13.61 -5.78
N VAL A 105 4.54 -14.71 -5.00
CA VAL A 105 4.42 -14.65 -3.53
C VAL A 105 5.56 -13.84 -2.93
N LEU A 106 6.80 -14.10 -3.36
CA LEU A 106 7.97 -13.39 -2.84
C LEU A 106 7.90 -11.90 -3.14
N VAL A 107 7.63 -11.53 -4.40
CA VAL A 107 7.53 -10.12 -4.80
C VAL A 107 6.37 -9.44 -4.09
N SER A 108 5.24 -10.12 -3.91
CA SER A 108 4.08 -9.57 -3.17
C SER A 108 4.40 -9.31 -1.70
N LEU A 109 5.11 -10.20 -1.03
CA LEU A 109 5.56 -9.98 0.37
C LEU A 109 6.60 -8.85 0.45
N LEU A 110 7.52 -8.77 -0.52
CA LEU A 110 8.52 -7.70 -0.57
C LEU A 110 7.86 -6.34 -0.78
N MET A 111 7.02 -6.21 -1.79
CA MET A 111 6.36 -4.95 -2.16
C MET A 111 5.26 -4.55 -1.18
N GLY A 112 4.49 -5.51 -0.68
CA GLY A 112 3.37 -5.28 0.22
C GLY A 112 3.75 -5.14 1.69
N VAL A 113 4.88 -5.71 2.14
CA VAL A 113 5.22 -5.71 3.58
C VAL A 113 6.61 -5.15 3.82
N LEU A 114 7.64 -5.73 3.20
CA LEU A 114 9.02 -5.40 3.56
C LEU A 114 9.39 -3.98 3.17
N ILE A 115 9.12 -3.57 1.92
CA ILE A 115 9.45 -2.22 1.42
C ILE A 115 8.72 -1.15 2.24
N PRO A 116 7.40 -1.26 2.51
CA PRO A 116 6.72 -0.30 3.37
C PRO A 116 7.29 -0.22 4.79
N ALA A 117 7.66 -1.35 5.38
CA ALA A 117 8.27 -1.41 6.71
C ALA A 117 9.66 -0.74 6.73
N VAL A 118 10.50 -1.03 5.73
CA VAL A 118 11.81 -0.41 5.58
C VAL A 118 11.68 1.10 5.35
N ALA A 119 10.76 1.53 4.49
CA ALA A 119 10.50 2.96 4.24
C ALA A 119 10.06 3.69 5.53
N ALA A 120 9.17 3.07 6.32
CA ALA A 120 8.79 3.58 7.63
C ALA A 120 9.99 3.68 8.60
N GLY A 121 10.84 2.66 8.63
CA GLY A 121 12.10 2.66 9.41
C GLY A 121 13.04 3.80 9.00
N LEU A 122 13.24 4.01 7.69
CA LEU A 122 14.03 5.11 7.16
C LEU A 122 13.49 6.47 7.60
N LEU A 123 12.16 6.66 7.58
CA LEU A 123 11.51 7.89 8.06
C LEU A 123 11.73 8.16 9.55
N LEU A 124 11.99 7.14 10.37
CA LEU A 124 12.35 7.31 11.78
C LEU A 124 13.82 7.72 11.96
N LEU A 125 14.72 7.19 11.11
CA LEU A 125 16.16 7.39 11.22
C LEU A 125 16.65 8.72 10.60
N VAL A 126 16.01 9.19 9.55
CA VAL A 126 16.43 10.41 8.83
C VAL A 126 16.30 11.67 9.70
N PRO A 127 17.11 12.72 9.48
CA PRO A 127 16.98 13.97 10.22
C PRO A 127 15.57 14.55 10.12
N ARG A 128 15.01 15.04 11.23
CA ARG A 128 13.62 15.55 11.29
C ARG A 128 13.31 16.51 10.14
N ARG A 129 14.22 17.45 9.84
CA ARG A 129 14.05 18.44 8.76
C ARG A 129 13.82 17.83 7.37
N ARG A 130 14.33 16.61 7.11
CA ARG A 130 14.21 15.91 5.82
C ARG A 130 13.08 14.88 5.78
N ALA A 131 12.49 14.53 6.93
CA ALA A 131 11.45 13.51 7.01
C ALA A 131 10.22 13.85 6.15
N LEU A 132 9.81 15.12 6.13
CA LEU A 132 8.69 15.56 5.29
C LEU A 132 9.02 15.47 3.79
N LEU A 133 10.25 15.84 3.39
CA LEU A 133 10.68 15.76 1.99
C LEU A 133 10.71 14.30 1.51
N LEU A 134 11.23 13.39 2.35
CA LEU A 134 11.24 11.96 2.03
C LEU A 134 9.84 11.39 1.95
N TRP A 135 8.97 11.75 2.89
CA TRP A 135 7.56 11.37 2.82
C TRP A 135 6.87 11.89 1.55
N ALA A 136 7.08 13.16 1.21
CA ALA A 136 6.51 13.77 0.02
C ALA A 136 7.02 13.10 -1.27
N GLY A 137 8.30 12.75 -1.32
CA GLY A 137 8.89 12.00 -2.43
C GLY A 137 8.29 10.59 -2.58
N LEU A 138 8.14 9.86 -1.48
CA LEU A 138 7.49 8.55 -1.47
C LEU A 138 6.02 8.64 -1.90
N LEU A 139 5.30 9.66 -1.43
CA LEU A 139 3.92 9.92 -1.82
C LEU A 139 3.84 10.24 -3.32
N ALA A 140 4.72 11.07 -3.85
CA ALA A 140 4.76 11.42 -5.26
C ALA A 140 5.01 10.19 -6.16
N LEU A 141 5.94 9.31 -5.77
CA LEU A 141 6.18 8.04 -6.47
C LEU A 141 4.94 7.15 -6.47
N LEU A 142 4.25 7.06 -5.32
CA LEU A 142 3.05 6.26 -5.20
C LEU A 142 1.89 6.83 -6.02
N LEU A 143 1.72 8.15 -6.06
CA LEU A 143 0.72 8.81 -6.90
C LEU A 143 1.03 8.63 -8.39
N ALA A 144 2.31 8.73 -8.80
CA ALA A 144 2.71 8.45 -10.17
C ALA A 144 2.42 7.01 -10.57
N TYR A 145 2.71 6.05 -9.68
CA TYR A 145 2.39 4.64 -9.87
C TYR A 145 0.87 4.40 -9.99
N PHE A 146 0.09 5.01 -9.10
CA PHE A 146 -1.37 4.95 -9.15
C PHE A 146 -1.94 5.52 -10.46
N TRP A 147 -1.43 6.68 -10.87
CA TRP A 147 -1.84 7.32 -12.12
C TRP A 147 -1.50 6.48 -13.35
N LEU A 148 -0.29 5.91 -13.42
CA LEU A 148 0.09 5.02 -14.51
C LEU A 148 -0.81 3.78 -14.56
N GLY A 149 -1.04 3.16 -13.40
CA GLY A 149 -1.86 1.96 -13.34
C GLY A 149 -3.34 2.22 -13.67
N THR A 150 -3.89 3.40 -13.39
CA THR A 150 -5.26 3.74 -13.81
C THR A 150 -5.38 4.06 -15.31
N ARG A 151 -4.29 4.48 -15.97
CA ARG A 151 -4.26 4.75 -17.42
C ARG A 151 -3.96 3.53 -18.27
N LEU A 152 -3.21 2.57 -17.72
CA LEU A 152 -2.74 1.36 -18.42
C LEU A 152 -3.55 0.10 -18.05
N ALA A 153 -4.52 0.23 -17.14
CA ALA A 153 -5.42 -0.83 -16.71
C ALA A 153 -6.39 -1.26 -17.81
#